data_AF-A0AAJ2P7Y3-F1
#
_entry.id   AF-A0AAJ2P7Y3-F1
#
_cell.length_a   1.000
_cell.length_b   1.000
_cell.length_c   1.000
_cell.angle_alpha   90.00
_cell.angle_beta   90.00
_cell.angle_gamma   90.00
#
_symmetry.space_group_name_H-M   'P 1'
#
loop_
_entity.id
_entity.type
_entity.pdbx_description
1 polymer ?
#
loop_
_entity_poly.entity_id
_entity_poly.type
_entity_poly.pdbx_seq_one_letter_code
_entity_poly.pdbx_strand_id
1 'polypeptide(L)'
;MKIKKIDNKKLFYIVIFLSLAILIFGIILISLNISAHQEFISATIAKKEALPSQGFVYGVFLLVMGILGLILSAFIGNDVFNKKLGQSN
;
A
#
# COMPACT_ATOMS: atom_id res chain seq x y z
N MET A 1 31.05 6.80 -9.59
CA MET A 1 30.31 6.84 -8.30
C MET A 1 29.90 5.42 -7.95
N LYS A 2 30.50 4.80 -6.91
CA LYS A 2 30.14 3.43 -6.49
C LYS A 2 28.84 3.49 -5.69
N ILE A 3 27.72 3.04 -6.26
CA ILE A 3 26.45 2.89 -5.54
C ILE A 3 26.70 1.85 -4.44
N LYS A 4 26.68 2.29 -3.16
CA LYS A 4 26.80 1.39 -2.02
C LYS A 4 25.62 0.42 -2.04
N LYS A 5 25.89 -0.88 -2.06
CA LYS A 5 24.89 -1.94 -1.99
C LYS A 5 24.11 -1.76 -0.68
N ILE A 6 22.81 -1.48 -0.76
CA ILE A 6 21.94 -1.38 0.43
C ILE A 6 21.83 -2.78 1.04
N ASP A 7 21.91 -2.85 2.37
CA ASP A 7 21.69 -4.10 3.10
C ASP A 7 20.22 -4.52 2.99
N ASN A 8 19.96 -5.74 2.52
CA ASN A 8 18.61 -6.30 2.35
C ASN A 8 17.79 -6.24 3.66
N LYS A 9 18.43 -6.33 4.83
CA LYS A 9 17.74 -6.15 6.13
C LYS A 9 17.22 -4.73 6.32
N LYS A 10 18.01 -3.72 5.97
CA LYS A 10 17.57 -2.31 6.03
C LYS A 10 16.45 -2.05 5.04
N LEU A 11 16.59 -2.59 3.82
CA LEU A 11 15.55 -2.49 2.79
C LEU A 11 14.22 -3.12 3.27
N PHE A 12 14.27 -4.29 3.90
CA PHE A 12 13.10 -4.98 4.47
C PHE A 12 12.32 -4.08 5.44
N TYR A 13 12.99 -3.51 6.45
CA TYR A 13 12.33 -2.64 7.43
C TYR A 13 11.77 -1.36 6.81
N ILE A 14 12.48 -0.77 5.85
CA ILE A 14 12.01 0.44 5.14
C ILE A 14 10.73 0.12 4.36
N VAL A 15 10.71 -0.99 3.60
CA VAL A 15 9.55 -1.37 2.79
C VAL A 15 8.35 -1.69 3.68
N ILE A 16 8.53 -2.41 4.80
CA ILE A 16 7.44 -2.66 5.76
C ILE A 16 6.89 -1.35 6.32
N PHE A 17 7.75 -0.47 6.82
CA PHE A 17 7.34 0.78 7.43
C PHE A 17 6.55 1.64 6.43
N LEU A 18 7.07 1.79 5.21
CA LEU A 18 6.42 2.57 4.16
C LEU A 18 5.07 1.95 3.76
N SER A 19 4.99 0.63 3.64
CA SER A 19 3.75 -0.07 3.29
C SER A 19 2.67 0.11 4.36
N LEU A 20 3.04 0.02 5.63
CA LEU A 20 2.14 0.27 6.76
C LEU A 20 1.66 1.72 6.81
N ALA A 21 2.57 2.68 6.61
CA ALA A 21 2.20 4.09 6.56
C ALA A 21 1.19 4.36 5.43
N ILE A 22 1.46 3.84 4.22
CA ILE A 22 0.56 3.94 3.07
C ILE A 22 -0.81 3.31 3.37
N LEU A 23 -0.86 2.15 4.00
CA LEU A 23 -2.12 1.52 4.42
C LEU A 23 -2.94 2.41 5.36
N ILE A 24 -2.29 2.94 6.39
CA ILE A 24 -2.93 3.82 7.37
C ILE A 24 -3.48 5.08 6.66
N PHE A 25 -2.68 5.72 5.81
CA PHE A 25 -3.12 6.87 5.03
C PHE A 25 -4.28 6.53 4.09
N GLY A 26 -4.25 5.37 3.42
CA GLY A 26 -5.35 4.90 2.59
C GLY A 26 -6.65 4.73 3.35
N ILE A 27 -6.60 4.09 4.54
CA ILE A 27 -7.77 3.91 5.42
C ILE A 27 -8.33 5.26 5.86
N ILE A 28 -7.47 6.19 6.30
CA ILE A 28 -7.88 7.54 6.70
C ILE A 28 -8.56 8.27 5.53
N LEU A 29 -7.97 8.22 4.34
CA LEU A 29 -8.50 8.93 3.16
C LEU A 29 -9.85 8.38 2.73
N ILE A 30 -10.04 7.05 2.76
CA ILE A 30 -11.34 6.41 2.54
C ILE A 30 -12.35 6.88 3.58
N SER A 31 -11.96 6.84 4.86
CA SER A 31 -12.87 7.15 5.97
C SER A 31 -13.37 8.59 5.91
N LEU A 32 -12.50 9.55 5.57
CA LEU A 32 -12.86 10.96 5.41
C LEU A 32 -13.73 11.23 4.17
N ASN A 33 -13.69 10.38 3.15
CA ASN A 33 -14.36 10.59 1.87
C ASN A 33 -15.54 9.65 1.62
N ILE A 34 -15.93 8.83 2.61
CA ILE A 34 -16.96 7.81 2.45
C ILE A 34 -18.34 8.40 2.15
N SER A 35 -18.71 9.50 2.81
CA SER A 35 -20.00 10.17 2.59
C SER A 35 -20.12 10.70 1.17
N ALA A 36 -19.07 11.38 0.66
CA ALA A 36 -19.03 11.87 -0.72
C ALA A 36 -19.12 10.73 -1.75
N HIS A 37 -18.54 9.56 -1.44
CA HIS A 37 -18.68 8.38 -2.29
C HIS A 37 -20.11 7.81 -2.28
N GLN A 38 -20.77 7.79 -1.13
CA GLN A 38 -22.17 7.34 -1.02
C GLN A 38 -23.13 8.28 -1.77
N GLU A 39 -22.89 9.59 -1.71
CA GLU A 39 -23.63 10.58 -2.49
C GLU A 39 -23.44 10.35 -3.99
N PHE A 40 -22.19 10.12 -4.44
CA PHE A 40 -21.89 9.78 -5.82
C PHE A 40 -22.64 8.51 -6.29
N ILE A 41 -22.64 7.44 -5.49
CA ILE A 41 -23.38 6.21 -5.80
C ILE A 41 -24.88 6.51 -5.92
N SER A 42 -25.44 7.22 -4.94
CA SER A 42 -26.88 7.52 -4.89
C SER A 42 -27.32 8.37 -6.09
N ALA A 43 -26.53 9.37 -6.46
CA ALA A 43 -26.79 10.21 -7.64
C ALA A 43 -26.68 9.42 -8.95
N THR A 44 -25.69 8.54 -9.06
CA THR A 44 -25.50 7.65 -10.23
C THR A 44 -26.67 6.69 -10.39
N ILE A 45 -27.17 6.09 -9.30
CA ILE A 45 -28.37 5.23 -9.31
C ILE A 45 -29.60 6.03 -9.77
N ALA A 46 -29.71 7.29 -9.36
CA ALA A 46 -30.76 8.20 -9.79
C ALA A 46 -30.58 8.74 -11.23
N LYS A 47 -29.57 8.26 -11.98
CA LYS A 47 -29.21 8.71 -13.33
C LYS A 47 -28.92 10.22 -13.42
N LYS A 48 -28.42 10.80 -12.34
CA LYS A 48 -27.96 12.20 -12.31
C LYS A 48 -26.47 12.24 -12.58
N GLU A 49 -26.01 13.33 -13.18
CA GLU A 49 -24.57 13.58 -13.29
C GLU A 49 -23.97 13.77 -11.89
N ALA A 50 -22.93 13.00 -11.60
CA ALA A 50 -22.20 13.07 -10.35
C ALA A 50 -20.72 12.80 -10.62
N LEU A 51 -19.85 13.48 -9.87
CA LEU A 51 -18.42 13.28 -9.97
C LEU A 51 -17.96 12.31 -8.89
N PRO A 52 -17.09 11.35 -9.21
CA PRO A 52 -16.55 10.43 -8.22
C PRO A 52 -15.67 11.19 -7.21
N SER A 53 -15.76 10.79 -5.94
CA SER A 53 -14.88 11.31 -4.89
C SER A 53 -13.43 10.89 -5.17
N GLN A 54 -12.61 11.82 -5.64
CA GLN A 54 -11.20 11.56 -5.93
C GLN A 54 -10.45 11.09 -4.67
N GLY A 55 -10.75 11.67 -3.50
CA GLY A 55 -10.14 11.26 -2.23
C GLY A 55 -10.44 9.80 -1.89
N PHE A 56 -11.67 9.34 -2.13
CA PHE A 56 -12.03 7.94 -1.92
C PHE A 56 -11.25 7.02 -2.88
N VAL A 57 -11.18 7.38 -4.16
CA VAL A 57 -10.45 6.60 -5.18
C VAL A 57 -8.95 6.51 -4.86
N TYR A 58 -8.33 7.63 -4.50
CA TYR A 58 -6.93 7.63 -4.06
C TYR A 58 -6.73 6.82 -2.77
N GLY A 59 -7.70 6.84 -1.87
CA GLY A 59 -7.65 6.04 -0.65
C GLY A 59 -7.62 4.55 -0.94
N VAL A 60 -8.48 4.09 -1.86
CA VAL A 60 -8.50 2.70 -2.35
C VAL A 60 -7.17 2.36 -3.04
N PHE A 61 -6.67 3.26 -3.90
CA PHE A 61 -5.38 3.06 -4.57
C PHE A 61 -4.22 2.88 -3.58
N LEU A 62 -4.12 3.75 -2.56
CA LEU A 62 -3.11 3.63 -1.51
C LEU A 62 -3.24 2.31 -0.76
N LEU A 63 -4.47 1.86 -0.50
CA LEU A 63 -4.70 0.57 0.15
C LEU A 63 -4.14 -0.60 -0.67
N VAL A 64 -4.40 -0.62 -1.98
CA VAL A 64 -3.84 -1.62 -2.90
C VAL A 64 -2.31 -1.54 -2.93
N MET A 65 -1.74 -0.35 -3.04
CA MET A 65 -0.30 -0.13 -3.04
C MET A 65 0.37 -0.60 -1.74
N GLY A 66 -0.28 -0.35 -0.60
CA GLY A 66 0.16 -0.81 0.70
C GLY A 66 0.17 -2.33 0.82
N ILE A 67 -0.87 -3.01 0.33
CA ILE A 67 -0.93 -4.49 0.28
C ILE A 67 0.19 -5.03 -0.61
N LEU A 68 0.38 -4.48 -1.81
CA LEU A 68 1.46 -4.88 -2.72
C LEU A 68 2.84 -4.67 -2.08
N GLY A 69 3.02 -3.59 -1.33
CA GLY A 69 4.23 -3.33 -0.55
C GLY A 69 4.48 -4.38 0.54
N LEU A 70 3.44 -4.82 1.25
CA LEU A 70 3.54 -5.92 2.21
C LEU A 70 3.89 -7.24 1.54
N ILE A 71 3.29 -7.55 0.39
CA ILE A 71 3.64 -8.75 -0.39
C ILE A 71 5.11 -8.70 -0.81
N LEU A 72 5.57 -7.57 -1.34
CA LEU A 72 6.98 -7.36 -1.68
C LEU A 72 7.87 -7.55 -0.44
N SER A 73 7.46 -7.03 0.71
CA SER A 73 8.21 -7.20 1.95
C SER A 73 8.32 -8.67 2.37
N ALA A 74 7.30 -9.50 2.11
CA ALA A 74 7.34 -10.93 2.39
C ALA A 74 8.41 -11.64 1.53
N PHE A 75 8.53 -11.28 0.25
CA PHE A 75 9.59 -11.80 -0.63
C PHE A 75 10.99 -11.37 -0.16
N ILE A 76 11.16 -10.10 0.22
CA ILE A 76 12.44 -9.59 0.75
C ILE A 76 12.76 -10.27 2.09
N GLY A 77 11.78 -10.43 2.97
CA GLY A 77 11.92 -11.13 4.23
C GLY A 77 12.36 -12.58 4.02
N ASN A 78 11.76 -13.27 3.05
CA ASN A 78 12.18 -14.61 2.66
C ASN A 78 13.66 -14.61 2.20
N ASP A 79 14.10 -13.65 1.39
CA ASP A 79 15.51 -13.54 0.99
C ASP A 79 16.44 -13.27 2.19
N VAL A 80 16.03 -12.41 3.12
CA VAL A 80 16.82 -12.00 4.29
C VAL A 80 16.97 -13.12 5.33
N PHE A 81 15.91 -13.86 5.60
CA PHE A 81 15.88 -14.85 6.68
C PHE A 81 16.12 -16.28 6.18
N ASN A 82 15.67 -16.63 4.97
CA ASN A 82 15.73 -17.99 4.45
C ASN A 82 17.07 -18.34 3.78
N LYS A 83 17.90 -17.34 3.42
CA LYS A 83 19.29 -17.57 2.96
C LYS A 83 20.20 -18.28 3.98
N LYS A 84 19.82 -18.31 5.27
CA LYS A 84 20.59 -19.00 6.32
C LYS A 84 20.46 -20.53 6.30
N LEU A 85 19.46 -21.09 5.61
CA LEU A 85 19.29 -22.56 5.53
C LEU A 85 20.15 -23.22 4.45
N GLY A 86 20.67 -22.45 3.48
CA GLY A 86 21.46 -22.98 2.36
C GLY A 86 22.98 -22.86 2.50
N GLN A 87 23.49 -22.30 3.60
CA GLN A 87 24.94 -22.12 3.85
C GLN A 87 25.44 -22.95 5.05
N SER A 88 24.63 -23.88 5.55
CA SER A 88 25.06 -24.88 6.52
C SER A 88 25.41 -26.18 5.78
N ASN A 89 26.49 -26.14 4.99
CA ASN A 89 27.26 -27.31 4.54
C ASN A 89 28.69 -26.84 4.29
#